data_AF-A0A436S2T2-F1
#
_entry.id   AF-A0A436S2T2-F1
#
_cell.length_a   1.000
_cell.length_b   1.000
_cell.length_c   1.000
_cell.angle_alpha   90.00
_cell.angle_beta   90.00
_cell.angle_gamma   90.00
#
_symmetry.space_group_name_H-M   'P 1'
#
loop_
_entity.id
_entity.type
_entity.pdbx_description
1 polymer ?
#
loop_
_entity_poly.entity_id
_entity_poly.type
_entity_poly.pdbx_seq_one_letter_code
_entity_poly.pdbx_strand_id
1 'polypeptide(L)'
;MGSADFILMINLAVAGLLAAAFMAIAVYGTGRASARWLAFSYLLGMAYFGIEFSIPSFSDARSPVVAAFAVFLGATIAFNGGLAHKYGVRPPWAPMLCFLVVASAAVYLVQDLPRQSLARMMAYQLPYAAMQFAALGIVLSSRQRLAWLDHVLALVLGASAVQFASKPFIAGALGGWGANPQAYVQTAYALVSQSLGTVFGLALALLALAVLVRDALSEATSKSETDALSRLFNRGGFERHAVFAMRDAVRRGVPVALVIADLDYFKSINDSYGHACGDRVIETFAGFLREAAAEHHVAGRIGGEEFAIILPGTNLAAARLFAEGARNAFGALPIEGLPADHRCSASFGVAELAADEGFADLLRRADAALYDAKNAGRDCVRVSGALRRRQTPTIFNGKG
;
A
#
# COMPACT_ATOMS: atom_id res chain seq x y z
N MET A 1 -2.17 29.00 36.37
CA MET A 1 -2.04 28.46 35.01
C MET A 1 -3.01 29.21 34.12
N GLY A 2 -2.51 29.91 33.10
CA GLY A 2 -3.38 30.55 32.13
C GLY A 2 -4.08 29.50 31.25
N SER A 3 -5.19 29.88 30.61
CA SER A 3 -5.92 29.00 29.70
C SER A 3 -5.06 28.54 28.51
N ALA A 4 -4.12 29.36 28.03
CA ALA A 4 -3.17 28.96 26.99
C ALA A 4 -2.07 28.01 27.50
N ASP A 5 -1.62 28.10 28.76
CA ASP A 5 -0.67 27.13 29.34
C ASP A 5 -1.28 25.73 29.40
N PHE A 6 -2.57 25.66 29.73
CA PHE A 6 -3.31 24.40 29.75
C PHE A 6 -3.42 23.78 28.35
N ILE A 7 -3.66 24.60 27.31
CA ILE A 7 -3.70 24.14 25.92
C ILE A 7 -2.32 23.64 25.46
N LEU A 8 -1.23 24.29 25.87
CA LEU A 8 0.13 23.81 25.59
C LEU A 8 0.39 22.43 26.20
N MET A 9 -0.06 22.18 27.43
CA MET A 9 0.06 20.84 28.03
C MET A 9 -0.76 19.78 27.29
N ILE A 10 -2.00 20.12 26.89
CA ILE A 10 -2.82 19.21 26.07
C ILE A 10 -2.09 18.88 24.77
N ASN A 11 -1.55 19.90 24.10
CA ASN A 11 -0.84 19.73 22.84
C ASN A 11 0.42 18.88 22.97
N LEU A 12 1.18 19.05 24.07
CA LEU A 12 2.32 18.20 24.39
C LEU A 12 1.91 16.74 24.55
N ALA A 13 0.83 16.46 25.31
CA ALA A 13 0.32 15.11 25.51
C ALA A 13 -0.21 14.50 24.20
N VAL A 14 -0.96 15.27 23.41
CA VAL A 14 -1.48 14.86 22.09
C VAL A 14 -0.33 14.51 21.14
N ALA A 15 0.72 15.34 21.08
CA ALA A 15 1.90 15.06 20.26
C ALA A 15 2.58 13.74 20.70
N GLY A 16 2.69 13.49 22.00
CA GLY A 16 3.24 12.23 22.53
C GLY A 16 2.41 11.00 22.15
N LEU A 17 1.08 11.08 22.25
CA LEU A 17 0.18 10.00 21.83
C LEU A 17 0.29 9.72 20.33
N LEU A 18 0.35 10.76 19.51
CA LEU A 18 0.51 10.63 18.06
C LEU A 18 1.88 10.03 17.70
N ALA A 19 2.96 10.47 18.35
CA ALA A 19 4.28 9.89 18.19
C ALA A 19 4.28 8.39 18.51
N ALA A 20 3.66 7.99 19.63
CA ALA A 20 3.52 6.59 20.02
C ALA A 20 2.69 5.78 18.99
N ALA A 21 1.58 6.34 18.48
CA ALA A 21 0.75 5.70 17.47
C ALA A 21 1.51 5.44 16.16
N PHE A 22 2.25 6.43 15.65
CA PHE A 22 3.08 6.25 14.46
C PHE A 22 4.25 5.28 14.72
N MET A 23 4.83 5.29 15.92
CA MET A 23 5.89 4.35 16.30
C MET A 23 5.36 2.91 16.35
N ALA A 24 4.16 2.67 16.86
CA ALA A 24 3.53 1.36 16.84
C ALA A 24 3.40 0.83 15.40
N ILE A 25 2.92 1.66 14.47
CA ILE A 25 2.86 1.30 13.04
C ILE A 25 4.27 1.01 12.49
N ALA A 26 5.28 1.77 12.90
CA ALA A 26 6.65 1.58 12.44
C ALA A 26 7.29 0.27 12.95
N VAL A 27 6.90 -0.21 14.13
CA VAL A 27 7.39 -1.47 14.71
C VAL A 27 6.70 -2.68 14.08
N TYR A 28 5.37 -2.65 13.96
CA TYR A 28 4.59 -3.79 13.47
C TYR A 28 4.50 -3.87 11.93
N GLY A 29 4.70 -2.75 11.23
CA GLY A 29 4.77 -2.69 9.76
C GLY A 29 6.22 -2.72 9.28
N THR A 30 6.74 -3.91 8.93
CA THR A 30 8.11 -4.08 8.43
C THR A 30 8.36 -3.14 7.23
N GLY A 31 9.33 -2.23 7.38
CA GLY A 31 9.82 -1.38 6.27
C GLY A 31 9.18 0.00 6.11
N ARG A 32 8.28 0.45 6.98
CA ARG A 32 7.60 1.76 6.81
C ARG A 32 8.45 2.94 7.29
N ALA A 33 9.42 3.33 6.46
CA ALA A 33 10.20 4.56 6.67
C ALA A 33 9.32 5.79 6.91
N SER A 34 8.16 5.87 6.24
CA SER A 34 7.16 6.92 6.44
C SER A 34 6.70 7.04 7.90
N ALA A 35 6.32 5.92 8.53
CA ALA A 35 5.81 5.93 9.90
C ALA A 35 6.87 6.39 10.92
N ARG A 36 8.14 6.02 10.70
CA ARG A 36 9.26 6.46 11.56
C ARG A 36 9.47 7.98 11.48
N TRP A 37 9.43 8.54 10.28
CA TRP A 37 9.56 9.98 10.07
C TRP A 37 8.38 10.76 10.65
N LEU A 38 7.15 10.24 10.54
CA LEU A 38 5.98 10.84 11.19
C LEU A 38 6.09 10.77 12.72
N ALA A 39 6.51 9.64 13.29
CA ALA A 39 6.76 9.54 14.72
C ALA A 39 7.81 10.56 15.18
N PHE A 40 8.93 10.68 14.45
CA PHE A 40 9.99 11.64 14.73
C PHE A 40 9.49 13.10 14.65
N SER A 41 8.64 13.42 13.66
CA SER A 41 7.98 14.73 13.57
C SER A 41 7.19 15.08 14.83
N TYR A 42 6.38 14.16 15.35
CA TYR A 42 5.59 14.43 16.56
C TYR A 42 6.44 14.47 17.83
N LEU A 43 7.58 13.74 17.89
CA LEU A 43 8.57 13.90 18.96
C LEU A 43 9.22 15.30 18.94
N LEU A 44 9.56 15.82 17.75
CA LEU A 44 10.01 17.21 17.62
C LEU A 44 8.90 18.20 18.03
N GLY A 45 7.63 17.89 17.73
CA GLY A 45 6.48 18.64 18.21
C GLY A 45 6.38 18.70 19.74
N MET A 46 6.67 17.60 20.44
CA MET A 46 6.75 17.61 21.91
C MET A 46 7.87 18.53 22.40
N ALA A 47 9.06 18.45 21.79
CA ALA A 47 10.17 19.33 22.14
C ALA A 47 9.81 20.81 21.91
N TYR A 48 9.10 21.13 20.83
CA TYR A 48 8.58 22.47 20.56
C TYR A 48 7.69 22.97 21.71
N PHE A 49 6.67 22.20 22.12
CA PHE A 49 5.78 22.63 23.21
C PHE A 49 6.52 22.78 24.55
N GLY A 50 7.51 21.93 24.81
CA GLY A 50 8.38 22.06 25.99
C GLY A 50 9.21 23.34 25.97
N ILE A 51 9.78 23.71 24.82
CA ILE A 51 10.51 24.98 24.66
C ILE A 51 9.54 26.16 24.81
N GLU A 52 8.37 26.11 24.17
CA GLU A 52 7.38 27.19 24.23
C GLU A 52 6.92 27.47 25.67
N PHE A 53 6.73 26.42 26.48
CA PHE A 53 6.41 26.52 27.90
C PHE A 53 7.52 27.21 28.71
N SER A 54 8.78 27.07 28.30
CA SER A 54 9.93 27.68 28.98
C SER A 54 10.17 29.14 28.63
N ILE A 55 9.69 29.62 27.46
CA ILE A 55 9.97 30.98 26.94
C ILE A 55 9.66 32.08 27.97
N PRO A 56 8.51 32.07 28.69
CA PRO A 56 8.19 33.14 29.65
C PRO A 56 9.15 33.23 30.84
N SER A 57 9.99 32.21 31.09
CA SER A 57 10.96 32.17 32.18
C SER A 57 12.29 32.86 31.85
N PHE A 58 12.54 33.21 30.58
CA PHE A 58 13.79 33.86 30.17
C PHE A 58 13.64 35.39 30.13
N SER A 59 14.67 36.09 30.61
CA SER A 59 14.77 37.56 30.52
C SER A 59 15.04 38.02 29.08
N ASP A 60 15.89 37.31 28.35
CA ASP A 60 16.06 37.43 26.90
C ASP A 60 15.43 36.21 26.21
N ALA A 61 14.27 36.43 25.60
CA ALA A 61 13.50 35.39 24.92
C ALA A 61 13.97 35.15 23.47
N ARG A 62 15.00 35.85 22.96
CA ARG A 62 15.44 35.71 21.56
C ARG A 62 15.83 34.28 21.21
N SER A 63 16.75 33.69 21.98
CA SER A 63 17.25 32.34 21.71
C SER A 63 16.18 31.25 21.87
N PRO A 64 15.35 31.20 22.93
CA PRO A 64 14.33 30.16 23.04
C PRO A 64 13.21 30.32 22.00
N VAL A 65 12.87 31.54 21.55
CA VAL A 65 11.91 31.75 20.45
C VAL A 65 12.44 31.20 19.12
N VAL A 66 13.71 31.47 18.80
CA VAL A 66 14.33 30.96 17.56
C VAL A 66 14.50 29.44 17.63
N ALA A 67 14.83 28.89 18.80
CA ALA A 67 14.89 27.45 19.02
C ALA A 67 13.52 26.79 18.85
N ALA A 68 12.46 27.33 19.45
CA ALA A 68 11.09 26.86 19.25
C ALA A 68 10.72 26.88 17.76
N PHE A 69 11.03 27.98 17.07
CA PHE A 69 10.80 28.10 15.64
C PHE A 69 11.50 26.99 14.83
N ALA A 70 12.81 26.83 15.04
CA ALA A 70 13.62 25.86 14.31
C ALA A 70 13.15 24.42 14.58
N VAL A 71 12.79 24.09 15.83
CA VAL A 71 12.29 22.76 16.20
C VAL A 71 10.95 22.47 15.54
N PHE A 72 10.00 23.42 15.56
CA PHE A 72 8.70 23.21 14.92
C PHE A 72 8.81 23.15 13.39
N LEU A 73 9.67 23.98 12.78
CA LEU A 73 9.92 23.90 11.34
C LEU A 73 10.59 22.56 10.98
N GLY A 74 11.53 22.10 11.80
CA GLY A 74 12.12 20.76 11.71
C GLY A 74 11.09 19.63 11.82
N ALA A 75 10.08 19.77 12.70
CA ALA A 75 8.96 18.84 12.78
C ALA A 75 8.19 18.79 11.45
N THR A 76 7.84 19.94 10.87
CA THR A 76 7.15 19.97 9.55
C THR A 76 8.01 19.36 8.43
N ILE A 77 9.32 19.52 8.47
CA ILE A 77 10.25 18.90 7.50
C ILE A 77 10.29 17.38 7.68
N ALA A 78 10.34 16.88 8.92
CA ALA A 78 10.26 15.45 9.21
C ALA A 78 8.90 14.87 8.75
N PHE A 79 7.80 15.60 8.95
CA PHE A 79 6.48 15.23 8.44
C PHE A 79 6.48 15.10 6.92
N ASN A 80 7.07 16.08 6.21
CA ASN A 80 7.24 16.06 4.76
C ASN A 80 8.08 14.87 4.30
N GLY A 81 9.15 14.55 5.02
CA GLY A 81 9.93 13.33 4.81
C GLY A 81 9.08 12.07 4.94
N GLY A 82 8.19 12.02 5.94
CA GLY A 82 7.23 10.95 6.14
C GLY A 82 6.26 10.79 4.96
N LEU A 83 5.68 11.88 4.48
CA LEU A 83 4.80 11.87 3.30
C LEU A 83 5.55 11.50 2.02
N ALA A 84 6.78 11.97 1.83
CA ALA A 84 7.56 11.65 0.64
C ALA A 84 7.81 10.14 0.51
N HIS A 85 8.19 9.48 1.62
CA HIS A 85 8.33 8.01 1.64
C HIS A 85 7.00 7.30 1.39
N LYS A 86 5.89 7.84 1.91
CA LYS A 86 4.55 7.28 1.70
C LYS A 86 4.16 7.30 0.22
N TYR A 87 4.32 8.45 -0.43
CA TYR A 87 3.89 8.65 -1.81
C TYR A 87 4.97 8.27 -2.85
N GLY A 88 6.10 7.68 -2.41
CA GLY A 88 7.18 7.27 -3.31
C GLY A 88 7.88 8.43 -4.03
N VAL A 89 7.79 9.63 -3.45
CA VAL A 89 8.45 10.84 -3.97
C VAL A 89 9.82 10.97 -3.30
N ARG A 90 10.85 11.35 -4.07
CA ARG A 90 12.17 11.60 -3.48
C ARG A 90 12.09 12.79 -2.52
N PRO A 91 12.36 12.63 -1.21
CA PRO A 91 12.25 13.72 -0.26
C PRO A 91 13.26 14.83 -0.61
N PRO A 92 12.83 16.08 -0.78
CA PRO A 92 13.72 17.19 -1.12
C PRO A 92 14.49 17.70 0.13
N TRP A 93 15.29 16.82 0.75
CA TRP A 93 15.97 17.10 2.02
C TRP A 93 16.87 18.33 1.96
N ALA A 94 17.75 18.42 0.95
CA ALA A 94 18.72 19.51 0.83
C ALA A 94 18.06 20.91 0.82
N PRO A 95 17.07 21.20 -0.05
CA PRO A 95 16.42 22.51 -0.04
C PRO A 95 15.60 22.75 1.24
N MET A 96 14.93 21.72 1.81
CA MET A 96 14.19 21.88 3.06
C MET A 96 15.11 22.20 4.25
N LEU A 97 16.26 21.54 4.36
CA LEU A 97 17.24 21.79 5.43
C LEU A 97 17.96 23.13 5.24
N CYS A 98 18.29 23.51 4.00
CA CYS A 98 18.80 24.85 3.70
C CYS A 98 17.77 25.92 4.10
N PHE A 99 16.50 25.71 3.75
CA PHE A 99 15.41 26.59 4.12
C PHE A 99 15.25 26.72 5.64
N LEU A 100 15.37 25.62 6.40
CA LEU A 100 15.38 25.65 7.86
C LEU A 100 16.44 26.60 8.42
N VAL A 101 17.68 26.50 7.93
CA VAL A 101 18.81 27.33 8.40
C VAL A 101 18.56 28.80 8.04
N VAL A 102 18.22 29.08 6.77
CA VAL A 102 17.97 30.45 6.29
C VAL A 102 16.79 31.09 7.00
N ALA A 103 15.68 30.37 7.16
CA ALA A 103 14.49 30.88 7.85
C ALA A 103 14.78 31.11 9.34
N SER A 104 15.54 30.23 10.00
CA SER A 104 15.90 30.41 11.42
C SER A 104 16.81 31.63 11.62
N ALA A 105 17.77 31.84 10.72
CA ALA A 105 18.61 33.05 10.73
C ALA A 105 17.77 34.32 10.48
N ALA A 106 16.85 34.29 9.51
CA ALA A 106 15.94 35.40 9.26
C ALA A 106 15.07 35.70 10.50
N VAL A 107 14.51 34.67 11.14
CA VAL A 107 13.72 34.81 12.38
C VAL A 107 14.55 35.39 13.52
N TYR A 108 15.84 35.02 13.64
CA TYR A 108 16.75 35.61 14.62
C TYR A 108 16.96 37.12 14.37
N LEU A 109 17.23 37.51 13.12
CA LEU A 109 17.50 38.90 12.74
C LEU A 109 16.30 39.82 12.92
N VAL A 110 15.07 39.32 12.69
CA VAL A 110 13.85 40.14 12.86
C VAL A 110 13.42 40.28 14.32
N GLN A 111 14.08 39.66 15.30
CA GLN A 111 13.70 39.80 16.71
C GLN A 111 13.92 41.22 17.26
N ASP A 112 14.82 41.99 16.64
CA ASP A 112 15.05 43.41 16.93
C ASP A 112 13.89 44.32 16.51
N LEU A 113 13.07 43.86 15.56
CA LEU A 113 11.88 44.61 15.13
C LEU A 113 10.81 44.61 16.24
N PRO A 114 9.95 45.64 16.29
CA PRO A 114 8.82 45.68 17.22
C PRO A 114 7.99 44.40 17.16
N ARG A 115 7.53 43.90 18.31
CA ARG A 115 6.77 42.64 18.41
C ARG A 115 5.50 42.64 17.55
N GLN A 116 4.88 43.81 17.37
CA GLN A 116 3.69 44.02 16.54
C GLN A 116 3.99 44.25 15.05
N SER A 117 5.26 44.23 14.64
CA SER A 117 5.66 44.41 13.24
C SER A 117 5.14 43.27 12.38
N LEU A 118 4.39 43.60 11.33
CA LEU A 118 3.91 42.63 10.36
C LEU A 118 5.07 41.84 9.74
N ALA A 119 6.21 42.49 9.48
CA ALA A 119 7.39 41.84 8.92
C ALA A 119 7.95 40.75 9.85
N ARG A 120 8.06 41.04 11.16
CA ARG A 120 8.52 40.06 12.16
C ARG A 120 7.57 38.87 12.25
N MET A 121 6.27 39.14 12.25
CA MET A 121 5.24 38.09 12.33
C MET A 121 5.20 37.23 11.07
N MET A 122 5.30 37.84 9.90
CA MET A 122 5.33 37.12 8.62
C MET A 122 6.61 36.28 8.47
N ALA A 123 7.77 36.83 8.85
CA ALA A 123 9.02 36.08 8.86
C ALA A 123 8.94 34.83 9.76
N TYR A 124 8.16 34.87 10.84
CA TYR A 124 7.93 33.71 11.71
C TYR A 124 6.89 32.73 11.15
N GLN A 125 5.83 33.17 10.47
CA GLN A 125 4.71 32.29 10.07
C GLN A 125 4.82 31.73 8.65
N LEU A 126 5.31 32.52 7.68
CA LEU A 126 5.41 32.10 6.28
C LEU A 126 6.29 30.85 6.06
N PRO A 127 7.39 30.62 6.81
CA PRO A 127 8.14 29.38 6.68
C PRO A 127 7.33 28.11 6.95
N TYR A 128 6.42 28.14 7.92
CA TYR A 128 5.52 27.01 8.18
C TYR A 128 4.53 26.82 7.03
N ALA A 129 3.94 27.90 6.53
CA ALA A 129 3.04 27.85 5.38
C ALA A 129 3.74 27.25 4.14
N ALA A 130 4.99 27.66 3.88
CA ALA A 130 5.81 27.11 2.80
C ALA A 130 6.06 25.60 2.96
N MET A 131 6.31 25.12 4.18
CA MET A 131 6.47 23.68 4.43
C MET A 131 5.16 22.90 4.30
N GLN A 132 4.01 23.49 4.64
CA GLN A 132 2.70 22.88 4.36
C GLN A 132 2.41 22.81 2.85
N PHE A 133 2.78 23.82 2.07
CA PHE A 133 2.69 23.77 0.60
C PHE A 133 3.67 22.77 -0.01
N ALA A 134 4.87 22.63 0.54
CA ALA A 134 5.81 21.58 0.13
C ALA A 134 5.24 20.19 0.40
N ALA A 135 4.60 19.98 1.55
CA ALA A 135 3.87 18.75 1.88
C ALA A 135 2.78 18.45 0.84
N LEU A 136 1.95 19.45 0.52
CA LEU A 136 0.92 19.35 -0.51
C LEU A 136 1.53 18.99 -1.88
N GLY A 137 2.61 19.66 -2.27
CA GLY A 137 3.33 19.39 -3.50
C GLY A 137 3.85 17.94 -3.56
N ILE A 138 4.32 17.39 -2.44
CA ILE A 138 4.73 15.98 -2.34
C ILE A 138 3.55 15.03 -2.61
N VAL A 139 2.38 15.27 -2.00
CA VAL A 139 1.19 14.44 -2.22
C VAL A 139 0.75 14.50 -3.69
N LEU A 140 0.69 15.70 -4.27
CA LEU A 140 0.26 15.91 -5.65
C LEU A 140 1.26 15.42 -6.70
N SER A 141 2.55 15.33 -6.34
CA SER A 141 3.60 14.80 -7.21
C SER A 141 3.68 13.27 -7.22
N SER A 142 2.83 12.59 -6.44
CA SER A 142 2.75 11.13 -6.41
C SER A 142 2.39 10.58 -7.79
N ARG A 143 3.13 9.55 -8.23
CA ARG A 143 2.77 8.75 -9.42
C ARG A 143 1.74 7.67 -9.11
N GLN A 144 1.43 7.46 -7.84
CA GLN A 144 0.45 6.48 -7.39
C GLN A 144 -0.96 7.05 -7.55
N ARG A 145 -1.95 6.18 -7.76
CA ARG A 145 -3.36 6.59 -7.80
C ARG A 145 -3.80 7.04 -6.41
N LEU A 146 -4.12 8.33 -6.27
CA LEU A 146 -4.62 8.89 -5.01
C LEU A 146 -6.03 8.38 -4.73
N ALA A 147 -6.28 7.99 -3.48
CA ALA A 147 -7.63 7.68 -3.01
C ALA A 147 -8.27 8.92 -2.37
N TRP A 148 -9.55 8.80 -2.00
CA TRP A 148 -10.30 9.93 -1.43
C TRP A 148 -9.64 10.55 -0.18
N LEU A 149 -9.08 9.72 0.71
CA LEU A 149 -8.37 10.18 1.91
C LEU A 149 -7.14 11.03 1.57
N ASP A 150 -6.46 10.71 0.48
CA ASP A 150 -5.27 11.45 0.05
C ASP A 150 -5.65 12.85 -0.45
N HIS A 151 -6.81 12.99 -1.12
CA HIS A 151 -7.37 14.28 -1.50
C HIS A 151 -7.81 15.12 -0.28
N VAL A 152 -8.41 14.48 0.73
CA VAL A 152 -8.77 15.18 1.97
C VAL A 152 -7.52 15.63 2.71
N LEU A 153 -6.48 14.79 2.79
CA LEU A 153 -5.18 15.17 3.36
C LEU A 153 -4.58 16.38 2.61
N ALA A 154 -4.58 16.36 1.28
CA ALA A 154 -4.11 17.46 0.45
C ALA A 154 -4.89 18.76 0.72
N LEU A 155 -6.23 18.68 0.83
CA LEU A 155 -7.07 19.82 1.15
C LEU A 155 -6.72 20.41 2.54
N VAL A 156 -6.57 19.56 3.56
CA VAL A 156 -6.24 19.99 4.92
C VAL A 156 -4.82 20.57 4.99
N LEU A 157 -3.85 20.05 4.22
CA LEU A 157 -2.51 20.64 4.10
C LEU A 157 -2.58 22.06 3.51
N GLY A 158 -3.33 22.25 2.42
CA GLY A 158 -3.53 23.57 1.81
C GLY A 158 -4.22 24.55 2.76
N ALA A 159 -5.28 24.11 3.44
CA ALA A 159 -5.97 24.91 4.44
C ALA A 159 -5.07 25.25 5.66
N SER A 160 -4.22 24.32 6.09
CA SER A 160 -3.23 24.56 7.15
C SER A 160 -2.18 25.59 6.71
N ALA A 161 -1.71 25.55 5.46
CA ALA A 161 -0.80 26.57 4.93
C ALA A 161 -1.40 27.98 5.00
N VAL A 162 -2.65 28.13 4.58
CA VAL A 162 -3.41 29.38 4.68
C VAL A 162 -3.60 29.80 6.15
N GLN A 163 -3.86 28.84 7.04
CA GLN A 163 -4.00 29.10 8.46
C GLN A 163 -2.72 29.66 9.10
N PHE A 164 -1.52 29.18 8.71
CA PHE A 164 -0.27 29.78 9.19
C PHE A 164 -0.09 31.20 8.65
N ALA A 165 -0.31 31.41 7.36
CA ALA A 165 -0.16 32.73 6.73
C ALA A 165 -1.16 33.77 7.26
N SER A 166 -2.34 33.35 7.73
CA SER A 166 -3.39 34.24 8.22
C SER A 166 -3.21 34.70 9.67
N LYS A 167 -2.36 34.03 10.47
CA LYS A 167 -2.16 34.31 11.91
C LYS A 167 -1.88 35.79 12.24
N PRO A 168 -0.99 36.52 11.53
CA PRO A 168 -0.75 37.94 11.81
C PRO A 168 -1.99 38.82 11.67
N PHE A 169 -2.87 38.51 10.72
CA PHE A 169 -4.13 39.24 10.51
C PHE A 169 -5.18 38.90 11.56
N ILE A 170 -5.32 37.61 11.89
CA ILE A 170 -6.23 37.14 12.96
C ILE A 170 -5.88 37.82 14.27
N ALA A 171 -4.59 37.93 14.58
CA ALA A 171 -4.17 38.56 15.79
C ALA A 171 -4.39 40.07 15.82
N GLY A 172 -4.24 40.76 14.68
CA GLY A 172 -4.63 42.16 14.56
C GLY A 172 -6.12 42.35 14.85
N ALA A 173 -6.97 41.44 14.37
CA ALA A 173 -8.41 41.45 14.64
C ALA A 173 -8.78 41.11 16.10
N LEU A 174 -7.94 40.35 16.81
CA LEU A 174 -8.18 39.87 18.19
C LEU A 174 -7.44 40.68 19.27
N GLY A 175 -7.07 41.93 18.98
CA GLY A 175 -6.46 42.83 19.97
C GLY A 175 -4.94 42.66 20.16
N GLY A 176 -4.27 41.94 19.27
CA GLY A 176 -2.81 41.81 19.22
C GLY A 176 -2.23 40.64 20.02
N TRP A 177 -0.89 40.60 20.11
CA TRP A 177 -0.11 39.45 20.61
C TRP A 177 0.47 39.63 22.02
N GLY A 178 -0.06 40.61 22.75
CA GLY A 178 0.48 41.03 24.04
C GLY A 178 1.78 41.83 23.94
N ALA A 179 2.07 42.64 24.96
CA ALA A 179 3.27 43.49 25.01
C ALA A 179 4.56 42.68 25.22
N ASN A 180 4.46 41.53 25.90
CA ASN A 180 5.58 40.64 26.23
C ASN A 180 5.13 39.16 26.19
N PRO A 181 6.06 38.19 26.27
CA PRO A 181 5.70 36.76 26.27
C PRO A 181 4.71 36.35 27.37
N GLN A 182 4.76 36.98 28.54
CA GLN A 182 3.85 36.68 29.66
C GLN A 182 2.42 37.16 29.34
N ALA A 183 2.28 38.34 28.73
CA ALA A 183 1.00 38.89 28.31
C ALA A 183 0.38 38.09 27.14
N TYR A 184 1.20 37.48 26.28
CA TYR A 184 0.74 36.68 25.15
C TYR A 184 -0.23 35.58 25.58
N VAL A 185 0.13 34.81 26.62
CA VAL A 185 -0.64 33.67 27.14
C VAL A 185 -2.05 34.08 27.60
N GLN A 186 -2.26 35.35 27.92
CA GLN A 186 -3.55 35.90 28.37
C GLN A 186 -4.40 36.49 27.22
N THR A 187 -3.89 36.52 25.98
CA THR A 187 -4.62 37.11 24.85
C THR A 187 -5.67 36.15 24.27
N ALA A 188 -6.77 36.71 23.77
CA ALA A 188 -7.74 35.96 22.97
C ALA A 188 -7.10 35.35 21.71
N TYR A 189 -6.13 36.07 21.12
CA TYR A 189 -5.36 35.58 19.99
C TYR A 189 -4.60 34.28 20.32
N ALA A 190 -3.89 34.20 21.46
CA ALA A 190 -3.16 32.99 21.84
C ALA A 190 -4.09 31.78 21.93
N LEU A 191 -5.27 31.94 22.56
CA LEU A 191 -6.27 30.89 22.67
C LEU A 191 -6.76 30.41 21.30
N VAL A 192 -7.14 31.35 20.43
CA VAL A 192 -7.64 31.04 19.08
C VAL A 192 -6.54 30.39 18.22
N SER A 193 -5.35 30.99 18.18
CA SER A 193 -4.23 30.49 17.36
C SER A 193 -3.75 29.10 17.80
N GLN A 194 -3.63 28.87 19.11
CA GLN A 194 -3.23 27.56 19.61
C GLN A 194 -4.30 26.52 19.32
N SER A 195 -5.58 26.83 19.56
CA SER A 195 -6.70 25.92 19.27
C SER A 195 -6.79 25.56 17.79
N LEU A 196 -6.71 26.54 16.87
CA LEU A 196 -6.67 26.24 15.43
C LEU A 196 -5.44 25.40 15.07
N GLY A 197 -4.28 25.71 15.63
CA GLY A 197 -3.06 24.92 15.44
C GLY A 197 -3.25 23.46 15.84
N THR A 198 -3.86 23.22 17.00
CA THR A 198 -4.20 21.87 17.49
C THR A 198 -5.16 21.15 16.55
N VAL A 199 -6.22 21.82 16.11
CA VAL A 199 -7.23 21.23 15.21
C VAL A 199 -6.59 20.79 13.89
N PHE A 200 -5.81 21.65 13.24
CA PHE A 200 -5.12 21.29 12.00
C PHE A 200 -4.04 20.22 12.22
N GLY A 201 -3.23 20.35 13.28
CA GLY A 201 -2.17 19.39 13.60
C GLY A 201 -2.73 17.99 13.85
N LEU A 202 -3.85 17.88 14.59
CA LEU A 202 -4.54 16.63 14.86
C LEU A 202 -5.22 16.09 13.59
N ALA A 203 -5.87 16.93 12.80
CA ALA A 203 -6.48 16.51 11.54
C ALA A 203 -5.44 15.91 10.58
N LEU A 204 -4.29 16.56 10.42
CA LEU A 204 -3.18 16.05 9.61
C LEU A 204 -2.62 14.74 10.17
N ALA A 205 -2.49 14.62 11.49
CA ALA A 205 -2.04 13.40 12.15
C ALA A 205 -2.98 12.22 11.88
N LEU A 206 -4.27 12.42 12.15
CA LEU A 206 -5.29 11.39 12.02
C LEU A 206 -5.49 10.98 10.56
N LEU A 207 -5.41 11.93 9.61
CA LEU A 207 -5.47 11.61 8.18
C LEU A 207 -4.24 10.83 7.73
N ALA A 208 -3.03 11.24 8.12
CA ALA A 208 -1.81 10.50 7.82
C ALA A 208 -1.86 9.09 8.42
N LEU A 209 -2.34 8.96 9.66
CA LEU A 209 -2.54 7.68 10.34
C LEU A 209 -3.55 6.80 9.59
N ALA A 210 -4.71 7.33 9.24
CA ALA A 210 -5.76 6.61 8.51
C ALA A 210 -5.25 6.12 7.15
N VAL A 211 -4.49 6.95 6.43
CA VAL A 211 -3.86 6.60 5.16
C VAL A 211 -2.81 5.49 5.33
N LEU A 212 -2.03 5.47 6.43
CA LEU A 212 -1.09 4.39 6.72
C LEU A 212 -1.79 3.09 7.12
N VAL A 213 -2.84 3.16 7.94
CA VAL A 213 -3.62 2.00 8.38
C VAL A 213 -4.35 1.37 7.20
N ARG A 214 -4.99 2.16 6.34
CA ARG A 214 -5.62 1.68 5.10
C ARG A 214 -4.66 0.85 4.27
N ASP A 215 -3.45 1.34 4.07
CA ASP A 215 -2.44 0.62 3.29
C ASP A 215 -1.93 -0.63 4.02
N ALA A 216 -1.86 -0.64 5.36
CA ALA A 216 -1.58 -1.86 6.13
C ALA A 216 -2.65 -2.91 5.93
N LEU A 217 -3.92 -2.50 5.99
CA LEU A 217 -5.05 -3.40 5.79
C LEU A 217 -5.08 -3.92 4.36
N SER A 218 -4.88 -3.05 3.36
CA SER A 218 -4.81 -3.46 1.95
C SER A 218 -3.65 -4.44 1.70
N GLU A 219 -2.49 -4.18 2.27
CA GLU A 219 -1.33 -5.07 2.20
C GLU A 219 -1.61 -6.41 2.91
N ALA A 220 -2.26 -6.40 4.08
CA ALA A 220 -2.65 -7.62 4.78
C ALA A 220 -3.68 -8.43 4.00
N THR A 221 -4.68 -7.79 3.39
CA THR A 221 -5.69 -8.46 2.54
C THR A 221 -5.09 -9.02 1.26
N SER A 222 -4.13 -8.33 0.65
CA SER A 222 -3.44 -8.80 -0.57
C SER A 222 -2.42 -9.92 -0.30
N LYS A 223 -2.02 -10.12 0.97
CA LYS A 223 -1.14 -11.20 1.42
C LYS A 223 -1.83 -12.53 1.71
N SER A 224 -3.15 -12.64 1.64
CA SER A 224 -3.77 -13.97 1.56
C SER A 224 -3.50 -14.52 0.18
N GLU A 225 -2.51 -15.40 0.04
CA GLU A 225 -2.19 -16.06 -1.24
C GLU A 225 -3.11 -17.25 -1.52
N THR A 226 -3.90 -17.65 -0.53
CA THR A 226 -4.83 -18.79 -0.60
C THR A 226 -6.27 -18.32 -0.79
N ASP A 227 -7.01 -19.08 -1.59
CA ASP A 227 -8.47 -18.98 -1.69
C ASP A 227 -9.12 -19.63 -0.45
N ALA A 228 -10.05 -18.92 0.20
CA ALA A 228 -10.60 -19.35 1.47
C ALA A 228 -11.44 -20.63 1.38
N LEU A 229 -12.12 -20.81 0.24
CA LEU A 229 -13.00 -21.95 -0.03
C LEU A 229 -12.18 -23.19 -0.44
N SER A 230 -11.42 -23.09 -1.52
CA SER A 230 -10.65 -24.22 -2.06
C SER A 230 -9.37 -24.55 -1.27
N ARG A 231 -8.88 -23.62 -0.43
CA ARG A 231 -7.56 -23.69 0.25
C ARG A 231 -6.36 -23.89 -0.69
N LEU A 232 -6.57 -23.76 -1.99
CA LEU A 232 -5.51 -23.68 -2.99
C LEU A 232 -4.99 -22.24 -3.05
N PHE A 233 -3.92 -21.99 -3.80
CA PHE A 233 -3.55 -20.62 -4.10
C PHE A 233 -4.70 -19.91 -4.85
N ASN A 234 -5.00 -18.67 -4.48
CA ASN A 234 -5.85 -17.83 -5.34
C ASN A 234 -5.06 -17.41 -6.59
N ARG A 235 -5.72 -16.78 -7.56
CA ARG A 235 -5.08 -16.32 -8.81
C ARG A 235 -3.73 -15.63 -8.60
N GLY A 236 -3.66 -14.67 -7.68
CA GLY A 236 -2.42 -13.93 -7.40
C GLY A 236 -1.32 -14.79 -6.77
N GLY A 237 -1.69 -15.66 -5.82
CA GLY A 237 -0.77 -16.63 -5.22
C GLY A 237 -0.25 -17.64 -6.24
N PHE A 238 -1.13 -18.16 -7.10
CA PHE A 238 -0.81 -19.16 -8.12
C PHE A 238 0.16 -18.59 -9.15
N GLU A 239 -0.13 -17.43 -9.73
CA GLU A 239 0.74 -16.79 -10.73
C GLU A 239 2.17 -16.55 -10.18
N ARG A 240 2.28 -16.08 -8.94
CA ARG A 240 3.59 -15.86 -8.28
C ARG A 240 4.38 -17.15 -8.13
N HIS A 241 3.76 -18.19 -7.58
CA HIS A 241 4.43 -19.48 -7.34
C HIS A 241 4.69 -20.24 -8.64
N ALA A 242 3.79 -20.16 -9.61
CA ALA A 242 3.94 -20.74 -10.94
C ALA A 242 5.18 -20.17 -11.65
N VAL A 243 5.36 -18.85 -11.67
CA VAL A 243 6.53 -18.20 -12.28
C VAL A 243 7.83 -18.65 -11.60
N PHE A 244 7.82 -18.79 -10.27
CA PHE A 244 9.00 -19.27 -9.54
C PHE A 244 9.33 -20.73 -9.88
N ALA A 245 8.34 -21.63 -9.81
CA ALA A 245 8.50 -23.05 -10.12
C ALA A 245 8.95 -23.27 -11.57
N MET A 246 8.38 -22.51 -12.52
CA MET A 246 8.75 -22.54 -13.92
C MET A 246 10.21 -22.11 -14.13
N ARG A 247 10.63 -21.00 -13.52
CA ARG A 247 12.04 -20.53 -13.61
C ARG A 247 13.01 -21.54 -13.02
N ASP A 248 12.66 -22.18 -11.91
CA ASP A 248 13.50 -23.20 -11.30
C ASP A 248 13.65 -24.44 -12.19
N ALA A 249 12.54 -24.91 -12.76
CA ALA A 249 12.54 -26.01 -13.71
C ALA A 249 13.37 -25.73 -14.97
N VAL A 250 13.24 -24.53 -15.55
CA VAL A 250 14.06 -24.09 -16.69
C VAL A 250 15.54 -24.11 -16.34
N ARG A 251 15.94 -23.62 -15.15
CA ARG A 251 17.34 -23.68 -14.70
C ARG A 251 17.86 -25.12 -14.56
N ARG A 252 17.02 -26.05 -14.12
CA ARG A 252 17.37 -27.47 -13.98
C ARG A 252 17.29 -28.25 -15.30
N GLY A 253 16.81 -27.64 -16.38
CA GLY A 253 16.65 -28.30 -17.67
C GLY A 253 15.56 -29.38 -17.71
N VAL A 254 14.55 -29.27 -16.84
CA VAL A 254 13.42 -30.22 -16.80
C VAL A 254 12.15 -29.63 -17.44
N PRO A 255 11.30 -30.45 -18.11
CA PRO A 255 10.10 -29.95 -18.76
C PRO A 255 9.10 -29.39 -17.73
N VAL A 256 8.22 -28.49 -18.18
CA VAL A 256 7.14 -27.93 -17.36
C VAL A 256 5.86 -28.01 -18.15
N ALA A 257 4.79 -28.48 -17.53
CA ALA A 257 3.46 -28.40 -18.09
C ALA A 257 2.52 -27.58 -17.21
N LEU A 258 1.55 -26.94 -17.85
CA LEU A 258 0.41 -26.28 -17.23
C LEU A 258 -0.85 -27.04 -17.63
N VAL A 259 -1.69 -27.33 -16.64
CA VAL A 259 -3.05 -27.82 -16.84
C VAL A 259 -4.00 -26.76 -16.29
N ILE A 260 -5.01 -26.39 -17.08
CA ILE A 260 -6.13 -25.55 -16.66
C ILE A 260 -7.39 -26.41 -16.73
N ALA A 261 -8.22 -26.33 -15.71
CA ALA A 261 -9.46 -27.06 -15.59
C ALA A 261 -10.62 -26.10 -15.33
N ASP A 262 -11.80 -26.43 -15.85
CA ASP A 262 -13.03 -25.70 -15.61
C ASP A 262 -14.15 -26.70 -15.32
N LEU A 263 -14.89 -26.47 -14.23
CA LEU A 263 -15.99 -27.35 -13.82
C LEU A 263 -17.17 -27.17 -14.77
N ASP A 264 -17.56 -28.24 -15.45
CA ASP A 264 -18.61 -28.17 -16.45
C ASP A 264 -19.98 -27.95 -15.80
N TYR A 265 -20.79 -27.09 -16.41
CA TYR A 265 -22.16 -26.80 -15.97
C TYR A 265 -22.29 -26.33 -14.52
N PHE A 266 -21.23 -25.75 -13.93
CA PHE A 266 -21.21 -25.33 -12.53
C PHE A 266 -22.34 -24.35 -12.18
N LYS A 267 -22.66 -23.41 -13.07
CA LYS A 267 -23.83 -22.53 -12.91
C LYS A 267 -25.15 -23.32 -12.79
N SER A 268 -25.34 -24.36 -13.59
CA SER A 268 -26.54 -25.21 -13.52
C SER A 268 -26.63 -25.94 -12.18
N ILE A 269 -25.50 -26.35 -11.60
CA ILE A 269 -25.46 -26.95 -10.27
C ILE A 269 -25.92 -25.94 -9.21
N ASN A 270 -25.38 -24.72 -9.26
CA ASN A 270 -25.80 -23.65 -8.34
C ASN A 270 -27.29 -23.32 -8.48
N ASP A 271 -27.79 -23.21 -9.71
CA ASP A 271 -29.17 -22.86 -9.99
C ASP A 271 -30.15 -23.97 -9.54
N SER A 272 -29.73 -25.25 -9.59
CA SER A 272 -30.59 -26.40 -9.27
C SER A 272 -30.50 -26.85 -7.81
N TYR A 273 -29.33 -26.74 -7.18
CA TYR A 273 -29.04 -27.30 -5.85
C TYR A 273 -28.54 -26.25 -4.83
N GLY A 274 -28.45 -24.99 -5.25
CA GLY A 274 -28.03 -23.87 -4.41
C GLY A 274 -26.52 -23.69 -4.30
N HIS A 275 -26.11 -22.47 -3.94
CA HIS A 275 -24.69 -22.08 -3.83
C HIS A 275 -23.89 -22.94 -2.84
N ALA A 276 -24.49 -23.36 -1.73
CA ALA A 276 -23.83 -24.24 -0.77
C ALA A 276 -23.45 -25.60 -1.38
N CYS A 277 -24.22 -26.08 -2.38
CA CYS A 277 -23.87 -27.29 -3.10
C CYS A 277 -22.70 -27.05 -4.07
N GLY A 278 -22.73 -25.94 -4.82
CA GLY A 278 -21.60 -25.55 -5.67
C GLY A 278 -20.30 -25.35 -4.88
N ASP A 279 -20.38 -24.77 -3.69
CA ASP A 279 -19.22 -24.62 -2.81
C ASP A 279 -18.59 -25.98 -2.45
N ARG A 280 -19.41 -27.01 -2.16
CA ARG A 280 -18.92 -28.38 -1.91
C ARG A 280 -18.31 -29.03 -3.14
N VAL A 281 -18.83 -28.77 -4.34
CA VAL A 281 -18.23 -29.24 -5.59
C VAL A 281 -16.82 -28.64 -5.75
N ILE A 282 -16.66 -27.35 -5.48
CA ILE A 282 -15.36 -26.65 -5.51
C ILE A 282 -14.40 -27.23 -4.47
N GLU A 283 -14.85 -27.41 -3.23
CA GLU A 283 -14.04 -27.97 -2.15
C GLU A 283 -13.57 -29.40 -2.48
N THR A 284 -14.45 -30.21 -3.08
CA THR A 284 -14.16 -31.58 -3.48
C THR A 284 -13.11 -31.63 -4.59
N PHE A 285 -13.29 -30.85 -5.66
CA PHE A 285 -12.32 -30.78 -6.75
C PHE A 285 -10.96 -30.23 -6.28
N ALA A 286 -10.99 -29.19 -5.44
CA ALA A 286 -9.79 -28.63 -4.85
C ALA A 286 -9.06 -29.62 -3.94
N GLY A 287 -9.79 -30.38 -3.13
CA GLY A 287 -9.25 -31.44 -2.28
C GLY A 287 -8.52 -32.49 -3.10
N PHE A 288 -9.16 -32.96 -4.18
CA PHE A 288 -8.54 -33.87 -5.13
C PHE A 288 -7.25 -33.29 -5.73
N LEU A 289 -7.26 -32.04 -6.21
CA LEU A 289 -6.05 -31.42 -6.78
C LEU A 289 -4.91 -31.30 -5.76
N ARG A 290 -5.21 -31.05 -4.48
CA ARG A 290 -4.19 -31.03 -3.42
C ARG A 290 -3.56 -32.40 -3.20
N GLU A 291 -4.38 -33.45 -3.18
CA GLU A 291 -3.91 -34.83 -2.97
C GLU A 291 -3.13 -35.36 -4.17
N ALA A 292 -3.54 -34.98 -5.38
CA ALA A 292 -2.87 -35.35 -6.63
C ALA A 292 -1.58 -34.55 -6.90
N ALA A 293 -1.41 -33.39 -6.26
CA ALA A 293 -0.23 -32.54 -6.44
C ALA A 293 0.98 -33.08 -5.65
N ALA A 294 2.11 -33.26 -6.34
CA ALA A 294 3.39 -33.50 -5.68
C ALA A 294 3.91 -32.22 -5.00
N GLU A 295 4.90 -32.33 -4.11
CA GLU A 295 5.46 -31.22 -3.34
C GLU A 295 5.96 -30.04 -4.20
N HIS A 296 6.40 -30.31 -5.44
CA HIS A 296 6.90 -29.31 -6.38
C HIS A 296 5.83 -28.81 -7.37
N HIS A 297 4.61 -29.33 -7.30
CA HIS A 297 3.49 -28.83 -8.10
C HIS A 297 2.88 -27.59 -7.42
N VAL A 298 2.36 -26.67 -8.24
CA VAL A 298 1.69 -25.47 -7.75
C VAL A 298 0.25 -25.51 -8.25
N ALA A 299 -0.72 -25.62 -7.36
CA ALA A 299 -2.15 -25.66 -7.71
C ALA A 299 -2.89 -24.41 -7.19
N GLY A 300 -3.80 -23.88 -8.00
CA GLY A 300 -4.54 -22.68 -7.68
C GLY A 300 -5.96 -22.64 -8.27
N ARG A 301 -6.85 -21.90 -7.61
CA ARG A 301 -8.15 -21.50 -8.15
C ARG A 301 -8.02 -20.11 -8.75
N ILE A 302 -8.09 -20.03 -10.08
CA ILE A 302 -7.80 -18.81 -10.86
C ILE A 302 -9.07 -18.03 -11.23
N GLY A 303 -10.25 -18.65 -11.10
CA GLY A 303 -11.56 -18.05 -11.35
C GLY A 303 -12.64 -18.65 -10.45
N GLY A 304 -13.91 -18.40 -10.78
CA GLY A 304 -15.05 -18.92 -10.00
C GLY A 304 -15.08 -20.45 -9.99
N GLU A 305 -15.06 -21.06 -11.16
CA GLU A 305 -15.07 -22.50 -11.40
C GLU A 305 -13.81 -23.01 -12.12
N GLU A 306 -12.78 -22.15 -12.20
CA GLU A 306 -11.55 -22.38 -12.95
C GLU A 306 -10.36 -22.63 -12.01
N PHE A 307 -9.60 -23.68 -12.33
CA PHE A 307 -8.44 -24.13 -11.60
C PHE A 307 -7.24 -24.29 -12.52
N ALA A 308 -6.04 -24.17 -11.97
CA ALA A 308 -4.81 -24.39 -12.70
C ALA A 308 -3.77 -25.10 -11.84
N ILE A 309 -2.93 -25.91 -12.49
CA ILE A 309 -1.80 -26.59 -11.85
C ILE A 309 -0.56 -26.58 -12.75
N ILE A 310 0.56 -26.15 -12.18
CA ILE A 310 1.89 -26.23 -12.79
C ILE A 310 2.57 -27.51 -12.33
N LEU A 311 3.11 -28.25 -13.29
CA LEU A 311 3.74 -29.57 -13.13
C LEU A 311 5.21 -29.50 -13.59
N PRO A 312 6.16 -29.08 -12.74
CA PRO A 312 7.58 -29.15 -13.04
C PRO A 312 8.05 -30.60 -13.19
N GLY A 313 9.00 -30.86 -14.10
CA GLY A 313 9.46 -32.22 -14.40
C GLY A 313 8.50 -33.03 -15.28
N THR A 314 7.43 -32.43 -15.78
CA THR A 314 6.36 -33.13 -16.52
C THR A 314 6.29 -32.62 -17.96
N ASN A 315 6.36 -33.52 -18.94
CA ASN A 315 6.16 -33.21 -20.37
C ASN A 315 4.67 -33.25 -20.77
N LEU A 316 4.34 -32.88 -22.01
CA LEU A 316 2.96 -32.79 -22.49
C LEU A 316 2.18 -34.11 -22.35
N ALA A 317 2.83 -35.24 -22.66
CA ALA A 317 2.18 -36.55 -22.62
C ALA A 317 1.84 -36.97 -21.18
N ALA A 318 2.78 -36.80 -20.25
CA ALA A 318 2.56 -37.09 -18.83
C ALA A 318 1.52 -36.13 -18.21
N ALA A 319 1.56 -34.86 -18.57
CA ALA A 319 0.58 -33.86 -18.12
C ALA A 319 -0.83 -34.17 -18.62
N ARG A 320 -0.95 -34.67 -19.86
CA ARG A 320 -2.23 -35.16 -20.39
C ARG A 320 -2.74 -36.34 -19.60
N LEU A 321 -1.90 -37.31 -19.25
CA LEU A 321 -2.29 -38.46 -18.42
C LEU A 321 -2.74 -38.02 -17.02
N PHE A 322 -2.04 -37.06 -16.41
CA PHE A 322 -2.45 -36.44 -15.16
C PHE A 322 -3.86 -35.82 -15.28
N ALA A 323 -4.11 -35.04 -16.33
CA ALA A 323 -5.41 -34.42 -16.57
C ALA A 323 -6.53 -35.45 -16.82
N GLU A 324 -6.27 -36.52 -17.57
CA GLU A 324 -7.24 -37.61 -17.76
C GLU A 324 -7.53 -38.36 -16.45
N GLY A 325 -6.52 -38.56 -15.61
CA GLY A 325 -6.68 -39.11 -14.27
C GLY A 325 -7.58 -38.22 -13.41
N ALA A 326 -7.32 -36.90 -13.42
CA ALA A 326 -8.13 -35.92 -12.72
C ALA A 326 -9.59 -35.90 -13.19
N ARG A 327 -9.81 -35.91 -14.51
CA ARG A 327 -11.14 -35.96 -15.12
C ARG A 327 -11.94 -37.18 -14.67
N ASN A 328 -11.35 -38.36 -14.78
CA ASN A 328 -12.01 -39.61 -14.40
C ASN A 328 -12.27 -39.71 -12.89
N ALA A 329 -11.30 -39.29 -12.06
CA ALA A 329 -11.44 -39.31 -10.62
C ALA A 329 -12.54 -38.37 -10.14
N PHE A 330 -12.58 -37.13 -10.65
CA PHE A 330 -13.59 -36.15 -10.25
C PHE A 330 -15.02 -36.63 -10.54
N GLY A 331 -15.26 -37.23 -11.71
CA GLY A 331 -16.57 -37.78 -12.06
C GLY A 331 -17.01 -39.02 -11.27
N ALA A 332 -16.13 -39.56 -10.43
CA ALA A 332 -16.43 -40.68 -9.52
C ALA A 332 -16.55 -40.24 -8.05
N LEU A 333 -16.23 -38.99 -7.71
CA LEU A 333 -16.28 -38.52 -6.32
C LEU A 333 -17.73 -38.24 -5.90
N PRO A 334 -18.19 -38.80 -4.78
CA PRO A 334 -19.48 -38.43 -4.20
C PRO A 334 -19.40 -37.02 -3.64
N ILE A 335 -20.41 -36.19 -3.92
CA ILE A 335 -20.50 -34.82 -3.41
C ILE A 335 -21.79 -34.68 -2.63
N GLU A 336 -21.66 -34.27 -1.37
CA GLU A 336 -22.80 -34.11 -0.48
C GLU A 336 -23.82 -33.10 -1.05
N GLY A 337 -25.11 -33.44 -0.98
CA GLY A 337 -26.20 -32.62 -1.49
C GLY A 337 -26.44 -32.71 -3.01
N LEU A 338 -25.69 -33.54 -3.73
CA LEU A 338 -26.06 -34.02 -5.06
C LEU A 338 -26.69 -35.41 -4.99
N PRO A 339 -27.58 -35.77 -5.93
CA PRO A 339 -28.05 -37.14 -6.08
C PRO A 339 -26.89 -38.12 -6.27
N ALA A 340 -27.02 -39.34 -5.73
CA ALA A 340 -25.94 -40.34 -5.76
C ALA A 340 -25.51 -40.78 -7.18
N ASP A 341 -26.40 -40.60 -8.17
CA ASP A 341 -26.17 -40.87 -9.58
C ASP A 341 -25.68 -39.63 -10.37
N HIS A 342 -25.67 -38.45 -9.75
CA HIS A 342 -25.22 -37.23 -10.40
C HIS A 342 -23.69 -37.21 -10.51
N ARG A 343 -23.18 -37.06 -11.74
CA ARG A 343 -21.75 -37.01 -12.02
C ARG A 343 -21.34 -35.59 -12.39
N CYS A 344 -20.47 -34.99 -11.59
CA CYS A 344 -19.80 -33.76 -11.97
C CYS A 344 -18.68 -34.06 -12.99
N SER A 345 -18.46 -33.16 -13.94
CA SER A 345 -17.36 -33.29 -14.90
C SER A 345 -16.57 -31.99 -14.98
N ALA A 346 -15.37 -32.07 -15.53
CA ALA A 346 -14.53 -30.92 -15.79
C ALA A 346 -13.86 -31.06 -17.16
N SER A 347 -13.68 -29.93 -17.84
CA SER A 347 -12.94 -29.83 -19.08
C SER A 347 -11.52 -29.36 -18.80
N PHE A 348 -10.53 -29.87 -19.55
CA PHE A 348 -9.11 -29.60 -19.29
C PHE A 348 -8.36 -29.14 -20.54
N GLY A 349 -7.58 -28.07 -20.38
CA GLY A 349 -6.59 -27.61 -21.35
C GLY A 349 -5.17 -27.84 -20.84
N VAL A 350 -4.32 -28.45 -21.66
CA VAL A 350 -2.95 -28.81 -21.26
C VAL A 350 -1.94 -28.22 -22.23
N ALA A 351 -0.89 -27.60 -21.71
CA ALA A 351 0.21 -27.06 -22.50
C ALA A 351 1.56 -27.37 -21.84
N GLU A 352 2.55 -27.75 -22.64
CA GLU A 352 3.96 -27.86 -22.21
C GLU A 352 4.70 -26.58 -22.56
N LEU A 353 5.54 -26.09 -21.65
CA LEU A 353 6.39 -24.91 -21.82
C LEU A 353 7.37 -25.09 -22.99
N ALA A 354 7.33 -24.16 -23.93
CA ALA A 354 8.27 -24.10 -25.04
C ALA A 354 9.55 -23.33 -24.67
N ALA A 355 10.59 -23.50 -25.49
CA ALA A 355 11.81 -22.70 -25.37
C ALA A 355 11.50 -21.20 -25.53
N ASP A 356 12.12 -20.38 -24.68
CA ASP A 356 11.98 -18.91 -24.64
C ASP A 356 10.55 -18.39 -24.37
N GLU A 357 9.68 -19.24 -23.82
CA GLU A 357 8.30 -18.88 -23.51
C GLU A 357 8.13 -18.38 -22.07
N GLY A 358 7.30 -17.33 -21.90
CA GLY A 358 6.89 -16.84 -20.58
C GLY A 358 5.63 -17.51 -20.05
N PHE A 359 5.35 -17.33 -18.76
CA PHE A 359 4.15 -17.90 -18.12
C PHE A 359 2.85 -17.45 -18.79
N ALA A 360 2.77 -16.18 -19.24
CA ALA A 360 1.59 -15.65 -19.91
C ALA A 360 1.28 -16.36 -21.25
N ASP A 361 2.31 -16.71 -22.02
CA ASP A 361 2.15 -17.44 -23.28
C ASP A 361 1.73 -18.88 -23.05
N LEU A 362 2.33 -19.54 -22.05
CA LEU A 362 1.96 -20.89 -21.63
C LEU A 362 0.49 -20.94 -21.17
N LEU A 363 0.08 -19.98 -20.32
CA LEU A 363 -1.31 -19.83 -19.86
C LEU A 363 -2.27 -19.68 -21.04
N ARG A 364 -1.96 -18.78 -21.98
CA ARG A 364 -2.79 -18.54 -23.17
C ARG A 364 -2.96 -19.80 -24.03
N ARG A 365 -1.94 -20.65 -24.15
CA ARG A 365 -2.05 -21.91 -24.92
C ARG A 365 -2.87 -22.97 -24.18
N ALA A 366 -2.72 -23.08 -22.86
CA ALA A 366 -3.55 -23.97 -22.07
C ALA A 366 -5.02 -23.53 -22.09
N ASP A 367 -5.30 -22.22 -22.00
CA ASP A 367 -6.66 -21.66 -22.12
C ASP A 367 -7.27 -21.94 -23.49
N ALA A 368 -6.51 -21.79 -24.57
CA ALA A 368 -6.98 -22.12 -25.91
C ALA A 368 -7.35 -23.62 -26.02
N ALA A 369 -6.54 -24.51 -25.45
CA ALA A 369 -6.86 -25.93 -25.40
C ALA A 369 -8.11 -26.21 -24.55
N LEU A 370 -8.28 -25.53 -23.41
CA LEU A 370 -9.48 -25.66 -22.58
C LEU A 370 -10.74 -25.19 -23.32
N TYR A 371 -10.64 -24.10 -24.08
CA TYR A 371 -11.71 -23.62 -24.95
C TYR A 371 -12.09 -24.67 -26.00
N ASP A 372 -11.12 -25.33 -26.61
CA ASP A 372 -11.36 -26.45 -27.54
C ASP A 372 -12.04 -27.64 -26.84
N ALA A 373 -11.71 -27.92 -25.58
CA ALA A 373 -12.36 -28.99 -24.80
C ALA A 373 -13.85 -28.67 -24.56
N LYS A 374 -14.14 -27.41 -24.17
CA LYS A 374 -15.53 -26.93 -24.00
C LYS A 374 -16.34 -27.02 -25.30
N ASN A 375 -15.73 -26.70 -26.45
CA ASN A 375 -16.40 -26.77 -27.75
C ASN A 375 -16.57 -28.20 -28.27
N ALA A 376 -15.73 -29.14 -27.84
CA ALA A 376 -15.80 -30.53 -28.26
C ALA A 376 -16.80 -31.38 -27.44
N GLY A 377 -17.68 -30.75 -26.67
CA GLY A 377 -18.71 -31.42 -25.88
C GLY A 377 -18.43 -31.54 -24.39
N ARG A 378 -17.39 -30.86 -23.87
CA ARG A 378 -16.99 -30.88 -22.45
C ARG A 378 -16.52 -32.27 -21.99
N ASP A 379 -16.29 -32.45 -20.68
CA ASP A 379 -15.80 -33.70 -20.07
C ASP A 379 -14.65 -34.34 -20.86
N CYS A 380 -13.67 -33.53 -21.26
CA CYS A 380 -12.54 -34.02 -22.03
C CYS A 380 -11.27 -33.21 -21.81
N VAL A 381 -10.15 -33.83 -22.17
CA VAL A 381 -8.83 -33.20 -22.17
C VAL A 381 -8.45 -32.81 -23.59
N ARG A 382 -7.92 -31.59 -23.75
CA ARG A 382 -7.28 -31.12 -24.99
C ARG A 382 -5.88 -30.63 -24.69
N VAL A 383 -4.98 -30.90 -25.62
CA VAL A 383 -3.57 -30.48 -25.54
C VAL A 383 -3.33 -29.35 -26.55
N SER A 384 -2.53 -28.36 -26.18
CA SER A 384 -2.12 -27.30 -27.11
C SER A 384 -1.31 -27.92 -28.26
N GLY A 385 -1.56 -27.48 -29.49
CA GLY A 385 -0.80 -27.92 -30.66
C GLY A 385 0.70 -27.67 -30.51
N ALA A 386 1.52 -28.62 -30.94
CA ALA A 386 2.97 -28.52 -30.85
C ALA A 386 3.49 -27.30 -31.62
N LEU A 387 4.27 -26.43 -30.96
CA LEU A 387 5.10 -25.47 -31.66
C LEU A 387 6.12 -26.26 -32.49
N ARG A 388 6.04 -26.15 -33.82
CA ARG A 388 7.11 -26.63 -34.71
C ARG A 388 8.42 -26.03 -34.20
N ARG A 389 9.36 -26.87 -33.76
CA ARG A 389 10.76 -26.44 -33.55
C ARG A 389 11.16 -25.67 -34.80
N ARG A 390 11.56 -24.40 -34.66
CA ARG A 390 12.24 -23.68 -35.73
C ARG A 390 13.45 -24.53 -36.09
N GLN A 391 13.40 -25.25 -37.22
CA GLN A 391 14.57 -25.86 -37.81
C GLN A 391 15.54 -24.72 -38.08
N THR A 392 16.66 -24.72 -37.36
CA THR A 392 17.80 -23.89 -37.70
C THR A 392 18.14 -24.18 -39.17
N PRO A 393 18.25 -23.17 -40.05
CA PRO A 393 18.64 -23.43 -41.43
C PRO A 393 20.03 -24.05 -41.38
N THR A 394 20.15 -25.30 -41.83
CA THR A 394 21.43 -25.91 -42.13
C THR A 394 22.06 -25.07 -43.23
N ILE A 395 23.00 -24.19 -42.87
CA ILE A 395 23.80 -23.47 -43.85
C ILE A 395 24.64 -24.55 -44.56
N PHE A 396 24.18 -24.92 -45.75
CA PHE A 396 24.94 -25.72 -46.69
C PHE A 396 26.20 -24.94 -47.02
N ASN A 397 27.34 -25.43 -46.53
CA ASN A 397 28.65 -24.97 -46.95
C ASN A 397 28.92 -25.62 -48.33
N GLY A 398 28.43 -24.97 -49.39
CA GLY A 398 28.71 -25.30 -50.79
C GLY A 398 29.83 -24.41 -51.33
N LYS A 399 30.96 -25.03 -51.64
CA LYS A 399 32.18 -24.44 -52.22
C LYS A 399 31.94 -23.83 -53.60
N GLY A 400 32.74 -22.82 -53.93
CA GLY A 400 32.95 -22.27 -55.28
C GLY A 400 34.06 -21.24 -55.26
#